data_AF-A0A4U6QB08-F1
#
_entry.id   AF-A0A4U6QB08-F1
#
_cell.length_a   1.000
_cell.length_b   1.000
_cell.length_c   1.000
_cell.angle_alpha   90.00
_cell.angle_beta   90.00
_cell.angle_gamma   90.00
#
_symmetry.space_group_name_H-M   'P 1'
#
loop_
_entity.id
_entity.type
_entity.pdbx_description
1 polymer ?
#
loop_
_entity_poly.entity_id
_entity_poly.type
_entity_poly.pdbx_seq_one_letter_code
_entity_poly.pdbx_strand_id
1 'polypeptide(L)'
;MAAVTGLTAHTLRWYERVGLIRPIARTSGGRRRYDEQDVGWVAFLLRLRETGMPVAQMREYADLRAQGPATTRARLAVLERHQAALREQIARLQSHDAALADKIAAYRDTLLGADSRVDGAAS
;
A
#
# COMPACT_ATOMS: atom_id res chain seq x y z
N MET A 1 -6.02 17.75 -7.56
CA MET A 1 -6.19 16.28 -7.38
C MET A 1 -5.02 15.50 -7.93
N ALA A 2 -4.78 15.38 -9.24
CA ALA A 2 -3.60 14.66 -9.73
C ALA A 2 -2.27 15.20 -9.15
N ALA A 3 -2.18 16.52 -8.96
CA ALA A 3 -1.01 17.16 -8.33
C ALA A 3 -0.97 17.10 -6.79
N VAL A 4 -2.07 16.74 -6.10
CA VAL A 4 -2.17 16.78 -4.62
C VAL A 4 -2.20 15.38 -4.02
N THR A 5 -2.79 14.40 -4.73
CA THR A 5 -2.82 12.99 -4.32
C THR A 5 -1.88 12.10 -5.13
N GLY A 6 -1.23 12.63 -6.18
CA GLY A 6 -0.46 11.84 -7.14
C GLY A 6 -1.31 10.91 -8.01
N LEU A 7 -2.64 10.89 -7.83
CA LEU A 7 -3.51 9.93 -8.50
C LEU A 7 -3.92 10.39 -9.89
N THR A 8 -3.73 9.50 -10.85
CA THR A 8 -4.22 9.72 -12.21
C THR A 8 -5.74 9.79 -12.22
N ALA A 9 -6.28 10.54 -13.18
CA ALA A 9 -7.73 10.58 -13.41
C ALA A 9 -8.33 9.19 -13.70
N HIS A 10 -7.51 8.25 -14.19
CA HIS A 10 -7.90 6.87 -14.41
C HIS A 10 -8.19 6.13 -13.10
N THR A 11 -7.31 6.25 -12.09
CA THR A 11 -7.51 5.60 -10.78
C THR A 11 -8.76 6.12 -10.06
N LEU A 12 -9.01 7.44 -10.12
CA LEU A 12 -10.21 8.03 -9.54
C LEU A 12 -11.48 7.51 -10.22
N ARG A 13 -11.51 7.46 -11.56
CA ARG A 13 -12.64 6.87 -12.30
C ARG A 13 -12.84 5.39 -11.99
N TRP A 14 -11.74 4.66 -11.78
CA TRP A 14 -11.83 3.26 -11.37
C TRP A 14 -12.44 3.14 -9.96
N TYR A 15 -12.03 3.96 -8.98
CA TYR A 15 -12.63 3.99 -7.64
C TYR A 15 -14.12 4.36 -7.65
N GLU A 16 -14.52 5.32 -8.49
CA GLU A 16 -15.95 5.64 -8.72
C GLU A 16 -16.70 4.41 -9.24
N ARG A 17 -16.15 3.74 -10.27
CA ARG A 17 -16.79 2.58 -10.91
C ARG A 17 -16.93 1.40 -9.95
N VAL A 18 -15.95 1.17 -9.08
CA VAL A 18 -16.00 0.10 -8.08
C VAL A 18 -16.67 0.53 -6.78
N GLY A 19 -17.34 1.69 -6.74
CA GLY A 19 -18.17 2.11 -5.61
C GLY A 19 -17.41 2.52 -4.35
N LEU A 20 -16.09 2.76 -4.43
CA LEU A 20 -15.27 3.15 -3.28
C LEU A 20 -15.40 4.64 -2.94
N ILE A 21 -15.75 5.45 -3.94
CA ILE A 21 -16.04 6.88 -3.80
C ILE A 21 -17.36 7.20 -4.48
N ARG A 22 -18.10 8.17 -3.94
CA ARG A 22 -19.36 8.63 -4.54
C ARG A 22 -19.09 9.31 -5.89
N PRO A 23 -20.08 9.34 -6.81
CA PRO A 23 -19.95 10.05 -8.07
C PRO A 23 -19.58 11.52 -7.81
N ILE A 24 -18.50 11.98 -8.42
CA ILE A 24 -18.05 13.36 -8.24
C ILE A 24 -19.02 14.28 -8.99
N ALA A 25 -19.71 15.16 -8.26
CA ALA A 25 -20.61 16.14 -8.85
C ALA A 25 -19.84 17.03 -9.84
N ARG A 26 -20.34 17.11 -11.08
CA ARG A 26 -19.86 18.06 -12.06
C ARG A 26 -20.36 19.45 -11.66
N THR A 27 -19.47 20.42 -11.47
CA THR A 27 -19.92 21.82 -11.45
C THR A 27 -20.38 22.24 -12.84
N SER A 28 -21.22 23.27 -12.93
CA SER A 28 -21.76 23.86 -14.17
C SER A 28 -20.70 24.29 -15.19
N GLY A 29 -19.44 24.45 -14.78
CA GLY A 29 -18.29 24.72 -15.66
C GLY A 29 -17.42 23.51 -16.00
N GLY A 30 -17.88 22.28 -15.75
CA GLY A 30 -17.18 21.04 -16.14
C GLY A 30 -15.98 20.64 -15.25
N ARG A 31 -15.66 21.41 -14.19
CA ARG A 31 -14.57 21.08 -13.26
C ARG A 31 -15.09 20.29 -12.05
N ARG A 32 -14.38 19.21 -11.69
CA ARG A 32 -14.66 18.39 -10.50
C ARG A 32 -14.30 19.21 -9.25
N ARG A 33 -15.28 19.51 -8.39
CA ARG A 33 -15.02 20.12 -7.08
C ARG A 33 -14.80 18.98 -6.09
N TYR A 34 -13.58 18.87 -5.60
CA TYR A 34 -13.25 17.93 -4.55
C TYR A 34 -13.10 18.71 -3.25
N ASP A 35 -13.68 18.21 -2.16
CA ASP A 35 -13.42 18.79 -0.84
C ASP A 35 -12.14 18.20 -0.24
N GLU A 36 -11.54 18.85 0.75
CA GLU A 36 -10.33 18.36 1.44
C GLU A 36 -10.57 16.98 2.08
N GLN A 37 -11.81 16.72 2.53
CA GLN A 37 -12.21 15.43 3.08
C GLN A 37 -12.16 14.30 2.04
N ASP A 38 -12.44 14.60 0.77
CA ASP A 38 -12.36 13.62 -0.33
C ASP A 38 -10.91 13.26 -0.64
N VAL A 39 -10.00 14.24 -0.55
CA VAL A 39 -8.55 14.05 -0.72
C VAL A 39 -8.02 13.06 0.30
N GLY A 40 -8.32 13.29 1.59
CA GLY A 40 -7.89 12.41 2.68
C GLY A 40 -8.47 11.00 2.55
N TRP A 41 -9.75 10.88 2.17
CA TRP A 41 -10.41 9.58 1.97
C TRP A 41 -9.75 8.77 0.84
N VAL A 42 -9.51 9.42 -0.30
CA VAL A 42 -8.89 8.78 -1.45
C VAL A 42 -7.45 8.36 -1.15
N ALA A 43 -6.67 9.20 -0.47
CA ALA A 43 -5.31 8.87 -0.05
C ALA A 43 -5.29 7.65 0.90
N PHE A 44 -6.28 7.54 1.78
CA PHE A 44 -6.43 6.38 2.65
C PHE A 44 -6.75 5.10 1.88
N LEU A 45 -7.70 5.15 0.93
CA LEU A 45 -8.01 4.01 0.05
C LEU A 45 -6.78 3.54 -0.75
N LEU A 46 -5.94 4.48 -1.20
CA LEU A 46 -4.69 4.14 -1.88
C LEU A 46 -3.76 3.34 -0.97
N ARG A 47 -3.55 3.77 0.28
CA ARG A 47 -2.73 3.03 1.26
C ARG A 47 -3.27 1.63 1.54
N LEU A 48 -4.58 1.47 1.65
CA LEU A 48 -5.19 0.14 1.82
C LEU A 48 -4.91 -0.77 0.62
N ARG A 49 -5.01 -0.24 -0.59
CA ARG A 49 -4.70 -0.99 -1.82
C ARG A 49 -3.21 -1.36 -1.91
N GLU A 50 -2.31 -0.41 -1.64
CA GLU A 50 -0.86 -0.62 -1.68
C GLU A 50 -0.38 -1.63 -0.64
N THR A 51 -1.09 -1.73 0.49
CA THR A 51 -0.87 -2.76 1.52
C THR A 51 -1.58 -4.09 1.22
N GLY A 52 -2.11 -4.25 0.00
CA GLY A 52 -2.68 -5.52 -0.46
C GLY A 52 -4.11 -5.80 -0.02
N MET A 53 -4.85 -4.81 0.52
CA MET A 53 -6.25 -5.03 0.88
C MET A 53 -7.07 -5.37 -0.38
N PRO A 54 -7.83 -6.48 -0.40
CA PRO A 54 -8.70 -6.81 -1.50
C PRO A 54 -9.78 -5.74 -1.72
N VAL A 55 -10.10 -5.47 -2.99
CA VAL A 55 -11.12 -4.48 -3.38
C VAL A 55 -12.49 -4.77 -2.73
N ALA A 56 -12.82 -6.05 -2.53
CA ALA A 56 -14.04 -6.46 -1.83
C ALA A 56 -14.09 -5.95 -0.38
N GLN A 57 -12.98 -6.05 0.36
CA GLN A 57 -12.88 -5.57 1.75
C GLN A 57 -12.83 -4.04 1.81
N MET A 58 -12.19 -3.39 0.82
CA MET A 58 -12.25 -1.93 0.69
C MET A 58 -13.68 -1.45 0.47
N ARG A 59 -14.48 -2.19 -0.30
CA ARG A 59 -15.91 -1.90 -0.52
C ARG A 59 -16.73 -2.10 0.75
N GLU A 60 -16.55 -3.21 1.46
CA GLU A 60 -17.17 -3.44 2.77
C GLU A 60 -16.92 -2.25 3.70
N TYR A 61 -15.67 -1.80 3.81
CA TYR A 61 -15.32 -0.65 4.63
C TYR A 61 -15.99 0.66 4.13
N ALA A 62 -16.04 0.90 2.82
CA ALA A 62 -16.68 2.07 2.23
C ALA A 62 -18.20 2.09 2.51
N ASP A 63 -18.86 0.94 2.40
CA ASP A 63 -20.29 0.78 2.67
C ASP A 63 -20.61 1.01 4.16
N LEU A 64 -19.77 0.48 5.06
CA LEU A 64 -19.87 0.77 6.49
C LEU A 64 -19.69 2.26 6.76
N ARG A 65 -18.69 2.90 6.15
CA ARG A 65 -18.45 4.35 6.31
C ARG A 65 -19.64 5.18 5.83
N ALA A 66 -20.31 4.78 4.75
CA ALA A 66 -21.47 5.48 4.22
C ALA A 66 -22.68 5.47 5.17
N GLN A 67 -22.78 4.46 6.06
CA GLN A 67 -23.83 4.34 7.08
C GLN A 67 -23.59 5.23 8.31
N GLY A 68 -22.45 5.93 8.38
CA GLY A 68 -22.17 6.91 9.43
C GLY A 68 -21.64 6.32 10.75
N PRO A 69 -21.74 7.07 11.86
CA PRO A 69 -21.07 6.73 13.12
C PRO A 69 -21.50 5.39 13.76
N ALA A 70 -22.70 4.88 13.45
CA ALA A 70 -23.21 3.63 14.01
C ALA A 70 -22.33 2.41 13.67
N THR A 71 -21.60 2.45 12.55
CA THR A 71 -20.74 1.36 12.08
C THR A 71 -19.29 1.48 12.54
N THR A 72 -18.96 2.43 13.43
CA THR A 72 -17.56 2.68 13.86
C THR A 72 -16.87 1.41 14.38
N ARG A 73 -17.55 0.58 15.17
CA ARG A 73 -17.00 -0.68 15.67
C ARG A 73 -16.71 -1.68 14.54
N ALA A 74 -17.60 -1.79 13.55
CA ALA A 74 -17.40 -2.68 12.41
C ALA A 74 -16.23 -2.20 11.53
N ARG A 75 -16.13 -0.89 11.29
CA ARG A 75 -15.01 -0.27 10.56
C ARG A 75 -13.68 -0.52 11.25
N LEU A 76 -13.62 -0.35 12.57
CA LEU A 76 -12.43 -0.65 13.36
C LEU A 76 -12.00 -2.11 13.18
N ALA A 77 -12.94 -3.05 13.30
CA ALA A 77 -12.64 -4.48 13.14
C ALA A 77 -12.08 -4.83 11.74
N VAL A 78 -12.57 -4.19 10.67
CA VAL A 78 -12.02 -4.38 9.31
C VAL A 78 -10.57 -3.92 9.25
N LEU A 79 -10.25 -2.78 9.85
CA LEU A 79 -8.90 -2.21 9.85
C LEU A 79 -7.93 -3.01 10.73
N GLU A 80 -8.37 -3.45 11.91
CA GLU A 80 -7.56 -4.28 12.81
C GLU A 80 -7.19 -5.61 12.18
N ARG A 81 -8.15 -6.28 11.51
CA ARG A 81 -7.87 -7.52 10.76
C ARG A 81 -6.82 -7.29 9.67
N HIS A 82 -6.97 -6.21 8.90
CA HIS A 82 -6.00 -5.89 7.85
C HIS A 82 -4.62 -5.53 8.42
N GLN A 83 -4.58 -4.77 9.52
CA GLN A 83 -3.34 -4.41 10.19
C GLN A 83 -2.61 -5.65 10.72
N ALA A 84 -3.32 -6.62 11.28
CA ALA A 84 -2.74 -7.88 11.72
C ALA A 84 -2.10 -8.64 10.55
N ALA A 85 -2.83 -8.82 9.44
CA ALA A 85 -2.31 -9.46 8.24
C ALA A 85 -1.08 -8.72 7.65
N LEU A 86 -1.11 -7.38 7.63
CA LEU A 86 0.02 -6.56 7.20
C LEU A 86 1.25 -6.75 8.09
N ARG A 87 1.08 -6.81 9.41
CA ARG A 87 2.18 -7.07 10.36
C ARG A 87 2.81 -8.44 10.13
N GLU A 88 2.01 -9.47 9.90
CA GLU A 88 2.52 -10.79 9.55
C GLU A 88 3.31 -10.78 8.23
N GLN A 89 2.81 -10.06 7.22
CA GLN A 89 3.54 -9.90 5.96
C GLN A 89 4.88 -9.19 6.14
N ILE A 90 4.93 -8.13 6.94
CA ILE A 90 6.17 -7.41 7.27
C ILE A 90 7.16 -8.36 7.94
N ALA A 91 6.73 -9.13 8.95
CA ALA A 91 7.59 -10.08 9.64
C ALA A 91 8.17 -11.14 8.69
N ARG A 92 7.35 -11.68 7.76
CA ARG A 92 7.83 -12.62 6.74
C ARG A 92 8.86 -11.99 5.81
N LEU A 93 8.60 -10.78 5.32
CA LEU A 93 9.53 -10.07 4.42
C LEU A 93 10.86 -9.75 5.12
N GLN A 94 10.83 -9.35 6.39
CA GLN A 94 12.04 -9.14 7.19
C GLN A 94 12.85 -10.43 7.37
N SER A 95 12.17 -11.56 7.59
CA SER A 95 12.84 -12.87 7.66
C SER A 95 13.50 -13.25 6.33
N HIS A 96 12.85 -12.98 5.20
CA HIS A 96 13.42 -13.25 3.88
C HIS A 96 14.61 -12.33 3.57
N ASP A 97 14.51 -11.05 3.94
CA ASP A 97 15.60 -10.08 3.80
C ASP A 97 16.85 -10.51 4.58
N ALA A 98 16.68 -10.97 5.82
CA ALA A 98 17.77 -11.50 6.64
C ALA A 98 18.45 -12.71 5.98
N ALA A 99 17.67 -13.67 5.46
CA ALA A 99 18.24 -14.83 4.76
C ALA A 99 19.01 -14.44 3.48
N LEU A 100 18.55 -13.42 2.75
CA LEU A 100 19.27 -12.86 1.62
C LEU A 100 20.56 -12.18 2.06
N ALA A 101 20.52 -11.40 3.14
CA ALA A 101 21.70 -10.74 3.69
C ALA A 101 22.79 -11.74 4.09
N ASP A 102 22.43 -12.84 4.76
CA ASP A 102 23.35 -13.92 5.10
C ASP A 102 24.01 -14.52 3.86
N LYS A 103 23.21 -14.79 2.82
CA LYS A 103 23.71 -15.37 1.57
C LYS A 103 24.63 -14.41 0.83
N ILE A 104 24.30 -13.13 0.81
CA ILE A 104 25.13 -12.07 0.22
C ILE A 104 26.47 -11.97 0.97
N ALA A 105 26.45 -12.02 2.31
CA ALA A 105 27.66 -11.96 3.13
C ALA A 105 28.59 -13.14 2.82
N ALA A 106 28.04 -14.37 2.78
CA ALA A 106 28.82 -15.56 2.44
C ALA A 106 29.50 -15.47 1.07
N TYR A 107 28.84 -14.88 0.06
CA TYR A 107 29.46 -14.66 -1.25
C TYR A 107 30.53 -13.57 -1.22
N ARG A 108 30.33 -12.48 -0.47
CA ARG A 108 31.36 -11.45 -0.29
C ARG A 108 32.63 -12.03 0.36
N ASP A 109 32.47 -12.84 1.38
CA ASP A 109 33.60 -13.51 2.06
C ASP A 109 34.33 -14.47 1.12
N THR A 110 33.58 -15.21 0.29
CA THR A 110 34.16 -16.12 -0.71
C THR A 110 34.99 -15.36 -1.75
N LEU A 111 34.52 -14.21 -2.23
CA LEU A 111 35.25 -13.37 -3.18
C LEU A 111 36.53 -12.79 -2.56
N LEU A 112 36.45 -12.26 -1.33
CA LEU A 112 37.62 -11.73 -0.60
C LEU A 112 38.65 -12.83 -0.28
N GLY A 113 38.18 -14.03 0.05
CA GLY A 113 39.01 -15.21 0.28
C GLY A 113 39.60 -15.83 -0.99
N ALA A 114 39.06 -15.51 -2.17
CA ALA A 114 39.61 -15.93 -3.46
C ALA A 114 40.73 -14.99 -3.92
N ASP A 115 40.53 -13.66 -3.79
CA ASP A 115 41.56 -12.66 -4.11
C ASP A 115 42.84 -12.86 -3.30
N SER A 116 42.70 -13.08 -1.99
CA SER A 116 43.83 -13.30 -1.08
C SER A 116 44.64 -14.58 -1.32
N ARG A 117 44.12 -15.55 -2.09
CA ARG A 117 44.86 -16.76 -2.48
C ARG A 117 45.65 -16.59 -3.77
N VAL A 118 45.27 -15.65 -4.64
CA VAL A 118 45.97 -15.38 -5.91
C VAL A 118 47.26 -14.61 -5.65
N ASP A 119 47.25 -13.70 -4.67
CA ASP A 119 48.43 -12.88 -4.32
C ASP A 119 49.55 -13.65 -3.61
N GLY A 120 49.26 -14.80 -3.00
CA GLY A 120 50.23 -15.62 -2.26
C GLY A 120 50.98 -16.66 -3.11
N ALA A 121 50.56 -16.91 -4.35
CA ALA A 121 51.14 -17.94 -5.22
C ALA A 121 52.17 -17.39 -6.24
N ALA A 122 52.48 -16.10 -6.19
CA ALA A 122 53.40 -15.42 -7.10
C ALA A 122 54.74 -15.00 -6.43
N SER A 123 55.14 -15.63 -5.32
CA SER A 123 56.42 -15.40 -4.63
C SER A 123 57.27 -16.66 -4.54
#